data_AF-A0A0D2KWS8-F1
#
_entry.id   AF-A0A0D2KWS8-F1
#
_cell.length_a   1.000
_cell.length_b   1.000
_cell.length_c   1.000
_cell.angle_alpha   90.00
_cell.angle_beta   90.00
_cell.angle_gamma   90.00
#
_symmetry.space_group_name_H-M   'P 1'
#
loop_
_entity.id
_entity.type
_entity.pdbx_description
1 polymer ?
#
loop_
_entity_poly.entity_id
_entity_poly.type
_entity_poly.pdbx_seq_one_letter_code
_entity_poly.pdbx_strand_id
1 'polypeptide(L)'
;MSQPHPHHPQEEDHYLPTPLGAAATPTPADAPHLPGVLRATSPCPLLCHTGTARVAPGEVAYINDHDGLHAVRCPLDCPSEEGGITLHLYAPPIRRVKLFEPENDRVVQRVPGFFTMRGQKMPADKL
;
A
#
# COMPACT_ATOMS: atom_id res chain seq x y z
N MET A 1 3.55 -29.77 -22.62
CA MET A 1 3.28 -28.33 -22.79
C MET A 1 2.47 -27.91 -21.58
N SER A 2 3.06 -27.17 -20.62
CA SER A 2 2.27 -26.62 -19.50
C SER A 2 1.38 -25.51 -20.05
N GLN A 3 0.10 -25.54 -19.69
CA GLN A 3 -0.79 -24.40 -19.95
C GLN A 3 -0.28 -23.19 -19.14
N PRO A 4 -0.35 -21.97 -19.70
CA PRO A 4 -0.04 -20.77 -18.93
C PRO A 4 -1.04 -20.64 -17.77
N HIS A 5 -0.53 -20.45 -16.55
CA HIS A 5 -1.38 -20.12 -15.41
C HIS A 5 -2.09 -18.78 -15.65
N PRO A 6 -3.39 -18.68 -15.36
CA PRO A 6 -4.12 -17.43 -15.52
C PRO A 6 -3.59 -16.40 -14.50
N HIS A 7 -3.01 -15.32 -15.00
CA HIS A 7 -2.65 -14.19 -14.14
C HIS A 7 -3.91 -13.40 -13.76
N HIS A 8 -4.05 -13.07 -12.48
CA HIS A 8 -5.23 -12.36 -11.97
C HIS A 8 -5.03 -10.84 -11.98
N PRO A 9 -6.08 -10.06 -12.28
CA PRO A 9 -6.00 -8.60 -12.23
C PRO A 9 -5.85 -8.11 -10.79
N GLN A 10 -5.35 -6.88 -10.63
CA GLN A 10 -5.36 -6.16 -9.35
C GLN A 10 -6.43 -5.08 -9.33
N GLU A 11 -7.01 -4.82 -8.17
CA GLU A 11 -7.91 -3.70 -7.94
C GLU A 11 -7.16 -2.59 -7.20
N GLU A 12 -7.20 -1.39 -7.76
CA GLU A 12 -6.55 -0.19 -7.20
C GLU A 12 -7.60 0.87 -6.86
N ASP A 13 -7.84 1.05 -5.57
CA ASP A 13 -8.71 2.10 -5.03
C ASP A 13 -7.88 3.37 -4.80
N HIS A 14 -8.36 4.51 -5.29
CA HIS A 14 -7.68 5.80 -5.19
C HIS A 14 -8.38 6.73 -4.20
N TYR A 15 -7.58 7.52 -3.48
CA TYR A 15 -8.09 8.42 -2.45
C TYR A 15 -7.37 9.77 -2.47
N LEU A 16 -8.11 10.82 -2.11
CA LEU A 16 -7.56 12.13 -1.78
C LEU A 16 -7.92 12.52 -0.35
N PRO A 17 -7.03 13.22 0.38
CA PRO A 17 -7.41 13.86 1.63
C PRO A 17 -8.54 14.86 1.39
N THR A 18 -9.54 14.85 2.27
CA THR A 18 -10.68 15.78 2.14
C THR A 18 -10.21 17.20 2.43
N PRO A 19 -10.57 18.22 1.60
CA PRO A 19 -10.10 19.60 1.80
C PRO A 19 -10.65 20.34 3.04
N LEU A 20 -11.46 19.73 3.91
CA LEU A 20 -12.22 20.45 4.93
C LEU A 20 -11.58 20.50 6.32
N GLY A 21 -11.37 21.73 6.80
CA GLY A 21 -11.24 22.10 8.22
C GLY A 21 -9.82 21.99 8.77
N ALA A 22 -9.39 23.00 9.53
CA ALA A 22 -8.04 23.12 10.11
C ALA A 22 -7.44 21.75 10.47
N ALA A 23 -6.42 21.32 9.73
CA ALA A 23 -5.73 20.07 10.00
C ALA A 23 -5.33 20.06 11.48
N ALA A 24 -5.96 19.20 12.28
CA ALA A 24 -5.59 19.04 13.67
C ALA A 24 -4.10 18.70 13.72
N THR A 25 -3.35 19.38 14.59
CA THR A 25 -1.92 19.13 14.73
C THR A 25 -1.73 17.66 15.08
N PRO A 26 -1.01 16.87 14.26
CA PRO A 26 -0.84 15.45 14.53
C PRO A 26 -0.13 15.24 15.87
N THR A 27 -0.70 14.42 16.74
CA THR A 27 -0.11 14.02 18.01
C THR A 27 0.38 12.57 17.94
N PRO A 28 1.34 12.14 18.77
CA PRO A 28 1.75 10.74 18.83
C PRO A 28 0.57 9.81 19.14
N ALA A 29 0.47 8.71 18.40
CA ALA A 29 -0.53 7.66 18.59
C ALA A 29 0.14 6.31 18.90
N ASP A 30 -0.65 5.34 19.36
CA ASP A 30 -0.16 3.99 19.62
C ASP A 30 0.28 3.31 18.32
N ALA A 31 1.55 2.90 18.28
CA ALA A 31 2.20 2.38 17.08
C ALA A 31 1.96 0.86 16.99
N PRO A 32 1.48 0.34 15.84
CA PRO A 32 1.25 -1.09 15.71
C PRO A 32 2.57 -1.86 15.80
N HIS A 33 2.51 -3.06 16.37
CA HIS A 33 3.66 -3.96 16.46
C HIS A 33 3.91 -4.65 15.11
N LEU A 34 4.35 -3.86 14.14
CA LEU A 34 4.71 -4.30 12.78
C LEU A 34 6.19 -3.99 12.51
N PRO A 35 6.87 -4.81 11.70
CA PRO A 35 8.24 -4.54 11.31
C PRO A 35 8.39 -3.19 10.59
N GLY A 36 9.52 -2.51 10.82
CA GLY A 36 9.85 -1.23 10.18
C GLY A 36 9.05 -0.01 10.64
N VAL A 37 8.13 -0.14 11.62
CA VAL A 37 7.37 1.01 12.14
C VAL A 37 8.29 1.99 12.86
N LEU A 38 8.17 3.27 12.50
CA LEU A 38 8.97 4.36 13.08
C LEU A 38 8.17 5.21 14.07
N ARG A 39 6.90 5.50 13.74
CA ARG A 39 5.98 6.28 14.56
C ARG A 39 4.55 6.15 14.04
N ALA A 40 3.58 6.42 14.91
CA ALA A 40 2.20 6.64 14.54
C ALA A 40 1.73 8.01 15.03
N THR A 41 0.81 8.64 14.29
CA THR A 41 0.18 9.91 14.68
C THR A 41 -1.32 9.89 14.46
N SER A 42 -2.07 10.63 15.27
CA SER A 42 -3.52 10.84 15.17
C SER A 42 -3.83 12.35 15.11
N PRO A 43 -4.93 12.78 14.45
CA PRO A 43 -5.89 11.94 13.73
C PRO A 43 -5.41 11.50 12.35
N CYS A 44 -6.01 10.44 11.82
CA CYS A 44 -5.94 10.15 10.40
C CYS A 44 -6.80 11.18 9.64
N PRO A 45 -6.29 11.83 8.59
CA PRO A 45 -7.13 12.70 7.79
C PRO A 45 -8.28 11.91 7.16
N LEU A 46 -9.42 12.58 6.98
CA LEU A 46 -10.55 12.00 6.27
C LEU A 46 -10.17 11.76 4.80
N LEU A 47 -10.31 10.53 4.33
CA LEU A 47 -9.98 10.13 2.96
C LEU A 47 -11.25 10.03 2.13
N CYS A 48 -11.26 10.69 0.97
CA CYS A 48 -12.32 10.61 -0.02
C CYS A 48 -11.91 9.64 -1.12
N HIS A 49 -12.71 8.59 -1.34
CA HIS A 49 -12.50 7.67 -2.45
C HIS A 49 -12.81 8.36 -3.78
N THR A 50 -11.85 8.37 -4.70
CA THR A 50 -11.96 9.07 -5.98
C THR A 50 -12.23 8.13 -7.15
N GLY A 51 -11.94 6.83 -7.01
CA GLY A 51 -12.24 5.84 -8.04
C GLY A 51 -11.49 4.54 -7.85
N THR A 52 -11.97 3.52 -8.55
CA THR A 52 -11.39 2.17 -8.56
C THR A 52 -10.97 1.83 -9.99
N ALA A 53 -9.77 1.30 -10.15
CA ALA A 53 -9.27 0.75 -11.41
C ALA A 53 -9.01 -0.76 -11.27
N ARG A 54 -9.13 -1.50 -12.37
CA ARG A 54 -8.64 -2.88 -12.47
C ARG A 54 -7.46 -2.91 -13.43
N VAL A 55 -6.32 -3.40 -12.96
CA VAL A 55 -5.09 -3.54 -13.74
C VAL A 55 -4.96 -4.99 -14.17
N ALA A 56 -5.06 -5.25 -15.47
CA ALA A 56 -4.96 -6.58 -16.04
C ALA A 56 -3.50 -7.04 -16.21
N PRO A 57 -3.25 -8.35 -16.39
CA PRO A 57 -1.91 -8.85 -16.68
C PRO A 57 -1.29 -8.20 -17.91
N GLY A 58 -0.07 -7.67 -17.75
CA GLY A 58 0.66 -6.97 -18.81
C GLY A 58 0.34 -5.47 -18.92
N GLU A 59 -0.66 -4.97 -18.19
CA GLU A 59 -0.92 -3.54 -18.09
C GLU A 59 0.01 -2.85 -17.08
N VAL A 60 0.12 -1.54 -17.23
CA VAL A 60 0.96 -0.69 -16.38
C VAL A 60 0.10 0.41 -15.77
N ALA A 61 0.06 0.46 -14.45
CA ALA A 61 -0.49 1.57 -13.69
C ALA A 61 0.64 2.52 -13.23
N TYR A 62 0.29 3.77 -12.93
CA TYR A 62 1.21 4.79 -12.46
C TYR A 62 0.57 5.60 -11.33
N ILE A 63 1.35 5.89 -10.30
CA ILE A 63 0.95 6.77 -9.20
C ILE A 63 2.15 7.52 -8.63
N ASN A 64 1.90 8.75 -8.17
CA ASN A 64 2.80 9.52 -7.32
C ASN A 64 2.01 10.37 -6.30
N ASP A 65 2.72 11.04 -5.39
CA ASP A 65 2.10 11.83 -4.32
C ASP A 65 1.22 13.00 -4.81
N HIS A 66 1.40 13.47 -6.06
CA HIS A 66 0.51 14.45 -6.68
C HIS A 66 -0.83 13.87 -7.16
N ASP A 67 -0.87 12.57 -7.47
CA ASP A 67 -2.09 11.90 -7.95
C ASP A 67 -3.00 11.53 -6.78
N GLY A 68 -2.43 11.14 -5.65
CA GLY A 68 -3.15 10.82 -4.42
C GLY A 68 -2.58 9.62 -3.67
N LEU A 69 -3.44 9.00 -2.87
CA LEU A 69 -3.16 7.75 -2.17
C LEU A 69 -3.83 6.59 -2.91
N HIS A 70 -3.31 5.37 -2.75
CA HIS A 70 -4.00 4.18 -3.24
C HIS A 70 -3.98 3.01 -2.26
N ALA A 71 -4.92 2.09 -2.47
CA ALA A 71 -4.93 0.76 -1.87
C ALA A 71 -4.98 -0.27 -2.99
N VAL A 72 -3.99 -1.18 -3.02
CA VAL A 72 -3.88 -2.24 -4.02
C VAL A 72 -4.27 -3.57 -3.38
N ARG A 73 -5.22 -4.29 -3.98
CA ARG A 73 -5.71 -5.56 -3.47
C ARG A 73 -6.00 -6.56 -4.59
N CYS A 74 -5.97 -7.85 -4.25
CA CYS A 74 -6.58 -8.85 -5.11
C CYS A 74 -8.11 -8.63 -5.11
N PRO A 75 -8.77 -8.66 -6.27
CA PRO A 75 -10.22 -8.58 -6.35
C PRO A 75 -10.88 -9.70 -5.53
N LEU A 76 -12.07 -9.44 -4.98
CA LEU A 76 -12.81 -10.43 -4.18
C LEU A 76 -13.21 -11.67 -5.00
N ASP A 77 -13.35 -11.51 -6.32
CA ASP A 77 -13.61 -12.55 -7.29
C ASP A 77 -12.34 -13.30 -7.74
N CYS A 78 -11.16 -12.97 -7.20
CA CYS A 78 -9.94 -13.71 -7.47
C CYS A 78 -10.00 -15.09 -6.80
N PRO A 79 -9.81 -16.21 -7.53
CA PRO A 79 -9.71 -17.52 -6.91
C PRO A 79 -8.54 -17.54 -5.93
N SER A 80 -8.81 -18.03 -4.72
CA SER A 80 -8.03 -17.80 -3.49
C SER A 80 -6.61 -18.36 -3.47
N GLU A 81 -6.26 -19.24 -4.40
CA GLU A 81 -5.07 -20.09 -4.28
C GLU A 81 -3.80 -19.47 -4.89
N GLU A 82 -3.91 -18.61 -5.91
CA GLU A 82 -2.74 -18.16 -6.69
C GLU A 82 -2.42 -16.65 -6.54
N GLY A 83 -3.41 -15.81 -6.22
CA GLY A 83 -3.23 -14.37 -6.03
C GLY A 83 -2.70 -13.62 -7.27
N GLY A 84 -2.52 -12.30 -7.14
CA GLY A 84 -1.93 -11.45 -8.19
C GLY A 84 -0.46 -11.14 -7.92
N ILE A 85 0.39 -11.20 -8.94
CA ILE A 85 1.80 -10.80 -8.86
C ILE A 85 2.00 -9.54 -9.69
N THR A 86 2.59 -8.51 -9.09
CA THR A 86 2.97 -7.27 -9.78
C THR A 86 4.44 -6.94 -9.63
N LEU A 87 4.94 -6.21 -10.63
CA LEU A 87 6.27 -5.62 -10.63
C LEU A 87 6.15 -4.13 -10.32
N HIS A 88 6.75 -3.70 -9.21
CA HIS A 88 6.74 -2.30 -8.79
C HIS A 88 8.10 -1.65 -9.06
N LEU A 89 8.08 -0.47 -9.71
CA LEU A 89 9.26 0.34 -9.99
C LEU A 89 9.10 1.69 -9.28
N TYR A 90 10.06 2.04 -8.42
CA TYR A 90 10.07 3.28 -7.67
C TYR A 90 11.33 4.09 -7.94
N ALA A 91 11.16 5.36 -8.31
CA ALA A 91 12.25 6.28 -8.62
C ALA A 91 11.99 7.64 -7.95
N PRO A 92 12.78 8.05 -6.94
CA PRO A 92 13.88 7.31 -6.32
C PRO A 92 13.41 6.07 -5.53
N PRO A 93 14.33 5.15 -5.14
CA PRO A 93 13.96 3.98 -4.34
C PRO A 93 13.20 4.35 -3.07
N ILE A 94 12.16 3.58 -2.72
CA ILE A 94 11.36 3.84 -1.52
C ILE A 94 12.24 3.72 -0.27
N ARG A 95 12.16 4.73 0.59
CA ARG A 95 12.84 4.74 1.89
C ARG A 95 11.87 4.69 3.05
N ARG A 96 10.71 5.34 2.91
CA ARG A 96 9.68 5.48 3.94
C ARG A 96 8.33 5.62 3.27
N VAL A 97 7.29 5.14 3.94
CA VAL A 97 5.89 5.31 3.52
C VAL A 97 5.04 5.71 4.71
N LYS A 98 3.88 6.31 4.42
CA LYS A 98 2.80 6.52 5.39
C LYS A 98 1.66 5.56 5.05
N LEU A 99 1.21 4.80 6.03
CA LEU A 99 -0.01 4.01 5.97
C LEU A 99 -1.10 4.82 6.67
N PHE A 100 -2.20 5.04 5.98
CA PHE A 100 -3.36 5.71 6.55
C PHE A 100 -4.33 4.62 6.99
N GLU A 101 -4.70 4.62 8.27
CA GLU A 101 -5.60 3.63 8.87
C GLU A 101 -6.80 4.35 9.48
N PRO A 102 -7.79 4.76 8.65
CA PRO A 102 -8.96 5.49 9.11
C PRO A 102 -9.73 4.77 10.22
N GLU A 103 -9.77 3.44 10.19
CA GLU A 103 -10.47 2.60 11.17
C GLU A 103 -9.82 2.65 12.55
N ASN A 104 -8.52 2.91 12.62
CA ASN A 104 -7.75 3.05 13.86
C ASN A 104 -7.42 4.52 14.18
N ASP A 105 -7.97 5.47 13.42
CA ASP A 105 -7.69 6.91 13.48
C ASP A 105 -6.20 7.26 13.58
N ARG A 106 -5.36 6.59 12.78
CA ARG A 106 -3.91 6.86 12.79
C ARG A 106 -3.26 6.83 11.42
N VAL A 107 -2.14 7.54 11.33
CA VAL A 107 -1.18 7.48 10.23
C VAL A 107 0.11 6.87 10.76
N VAL A 108 0.55 5.76 10.16
CA VAL A 108 1.75 5.02 10.55
C VAL A 108 2.87 5.32 9.56
N GLN A 109 3.99 5.84 10.03
CA GLN A 109 5.19 5.97 9.22
C GLN A 109 6.05 4.72 9.39
N ARG A 110 6.41 4.06 8.27
CA ARG A 110 7.28 2.87 8.28
C ARG A 110 8.38 2.92 7.24
N VAL A 111 9.43 2.13 7.46
CA VAL A 111 10.39 1.70 6.43
C VAL A 111 9.88 0.37 5.85
N PRO A 112 9.61 0.26 4.54
CA PRO A 112 9.24 -1.03 3.95
C PRO A 112 10.40 -2.03 4.05
N GLY A 113 10.10 -3.24 4.51
CA GLY A 113 11.01 -4.39 4.46
C GLY A 113 10.92 -5.16 3.15
N PHE A 114 11.79 -6.16 3.01
CA PHE A 114 11.83 -7.07 1.86
C PHE A 114 11.68 -8.51 2.34
N PHE A 115 10.72 -9.26 1.81
CA PHE A 115 10.62 -10.69 2.12
C PHE A 115 11.83 -11.48 1.56
N THR A 116 12.26 -11.12 0.34
CA THR A 116 13.48 -11.64 -0.30
C THR A 116 14.27 -10.52 -0.93
N MET A 117 15.60 -10.67 -0.99
CA MET A 117 16.47 -9.83 -1.80
C MET A 117 17.35 -10.70 -2.69
N ARG A 118 17.36 -10.43 -4.00
CA ARG A 118 18.15 -11.20 -5.00
C ARG A 118 17.88 -12.72 -4.94
N GLY A 119 16.63 -13.11 -4.69
CA GLY A 119 16.22 -14.51 -4.58
C GLY A 119 16.54 -15.18 -3.23
N GLN A 120 17.10 -14.46 -2.25
CA GLN A 120 17.39 -14.99 -0.91
C GLN A 120 16.40 -14.45 0.11
N LYS A 121 15.87 -15.34 0.95
CA LYS A 121 14.93 -14.98 2.03
C LYS A 121 15.64 -14.12 3.07
N MET A 122 14.99 -13.02 3.48
CA MET A 122 15.51 -12.16 4.51
C MET A 122 15.27 -12.75 5.91
N PRO A 123 16.20 -12.57 6.87
CA PRO A 123 15.98 -12.91 8.26
C PRO A 123 14.77 -12.15 8.83
N ALA A 124 14.00 -12.80 9.70
CA ALA A 124 12.77 -12.22 10.25
C ALA A 124 13.01 -10.95 11.09
N ASP A 125 14.20 -10.81 11.68
CA ASP A 125 14.67 -9.64 12.44
C ASP A 125 15.08 -8.45 11.55
N LYS A 126 15.11 -8.64 10.22
CA LYS A 126 15.47 -7.62 9.22
C LYS A 126 14.32 -7.26 8.28
N LEU A 127 13.11 -7.73 8.59
CA LEU A 127 11.87 -7.36 7.90
C LEU A 127 11.33 -6.02 8.39
#